data_AF-A0A4P5W8F9-F1
#
_entry.id   AF-A0A4P5W8F9-F1
#
_cell.length_a   1.000
_cell.length_b   1.000
_cell.length_c   1.000
_cell.angle_alpha   90.00
_cell.angle_beta   90.00
_cell.angle_gamma   90.00
#
_symmetry.space_group_name_H-M   'P 1'
#
loop_
_entity.id
_entity.type
_entity.pdbx_description
1 polymer ?
#
loop_
_entity_poly.entity_id
_entity_poly.type
_entity_poly.pdbx_seq_one_letter_code
_entity_poly.pdbx_strand_id
1 'polypeptide(L)'
;MSEREWRFYIKDMLNFAYNVSAYTEGFTQQEFVDTGLNYDATIWNLELIGEAATHIPAEIRETYLTIPWRQFIATRNKLIHHYLGIDNDTLWSIIQDDISALVDELEKIVND
;
A
#
# COMPACT_ATOMS: atom_id res chain seq x y z
N MET A 1 8.22 11.02 -17.78
CA MET A 1 8.94 10.63 -16.57
C MET A 1 10.13 9.78 -17.00
N SER A 2 11.30 10.03 -16.45
CA SER A 2 12.51 9.26 -16.73
C SER A 2 12.47 7.90 -16.03
N GLU A 3 13.27 6.94 -16.51
CA GLU A 3 13.40 5.61 -15.90
C GLU A 3 13.81 5.69 -14.42
N ARG A 4 14.65 6.67 -14.07
CA ARG A 4 15.11 6.87 -12.70
C ARG A 4 14.01 7.35 -11.76
N GLU A 5 13.06 8.12 -12.27
CA GLU A 5 11.99 8.73 -11.46
C GLU A 5 10.94 7.71 -11.00
N TRP A 6 10.50 6.79 -11.86
CA TRP A 6 9.51 5.78 -11.45
C TRP A 6 10.06 4.77 -10.45
N ARG A 7 11.35 4.43 -10.55
CA ARG A 7 12.01 3.55 -9.58
C ARG A 7 12.09 4.17 -8.18
N PHE A 8 12.06 5.50 -8.03
CA PHE A 8 11.92 6.12 -6.71
C PHE A 8 10.54 5.86 -6.12
N TYR A 9 9.47 6.02 -6.91
CA TYR A 9 8.12 5.70 -6.45
C TYR A 9 7.95 4.23 -6.05
N ILE A 10 8.59 3.28 -6.76
CA ILE A 10 8.61 1.86 -6.35
C ILE A 10 9.28 1.67 -4.99
N LYS A 11 10.43 2.32 -4.76
CA LYS A 11 11.13 2.25 -3.47
C LYS A 11 10.31 2.89 -2.35
N ASP A 12 9.64 4.00 -2.64
CA ASP A 12 8.74 4.65 -1.68
C ASP A 12 7.57 3.73 -1.33
N MET A 13 6.92 3.12 -2.33
CA MET A 13 5.86 2.12 -2.11
C MET A 13 6.35 0.98 -1.21
N LEU A 14 7.56 0.47 -1.44
CA LEU A 14 8.14 -0.61 -0.63
C LEU A 14 8.34 -0.16 0.83
N ASN A 15 8.89 1.04 1.03
CA ASN A 15 9.06 1.59 2.38
C ASN A 15 7.72 1.79 3.10
N PHE A 16 6.69 2.30 2.41
CA PHE A 16 5.36 2.46 2.99
C PHE A 16 4.72 1.12 3.33
N ALA A 17 4.90 0.10 2.47
CA ALA A 17 4.40 -1.24 2.73
C ALA A 17 5.07 -1.86 3.98
N TYR A 18 6.39 -1.71 4.14
CA TYR A 18 7.06 -2.13 5.37
C TYR A 18 6.56 -1.39 6.62
N ASN A 19 6.30 -0.08 6.52
CA ASN A 19 5.72 0.66 7.64
C ASN A 19 4.36 0.12 8.04
N VAL A 20 3.48 -0.19 7.07
CA VAL A 20 2.18 -0.82 7.34
C VAL A 20 2.35 -2.14 8.10
N SER A 21 3.25 -3.01 7.65
CA SER A 21 3.54 -4.27 8.33
C SER A 21 4.06 -4.03 9.75
N ALA A 22 4.99 -3.10 9.94
CA ALA A 22 5.59 -2.80 11.24
C ALA A 22 4.58 -2.22 12.24
N TYR A 23 3.62 -1.40 11.78
CA TYR A 23 2.62 -0.79 12.66
C TYR A 23 1.48 -1.73 13.04
N THR A 24 1.34 -2.83 12.32
CA THR A 24 0.26 -3.82 12.50
C THR A 24 0.77 -5.14 13.11
N GLU A 25 2.09 -5.31 13.19
CA GLU A 25 2.73 -6.51 13.72
C GLU A 25 2.29 -6.81 15.16
N GLY A 26 1.88 -8.06 15.38
CA GLY A 26 1.51 -8.57 16.70
C GLY A 26 0.12 -8.14 17.20
N PHE A 27 -0.61 -7.31 16.46
CA PHE A 27 -1.98 -6.94 16.80
C PHE A 27 -2.99 -7.90 16.16
N THR A 28 -4.06 -8.20 16.91
CA THR A 28 -5.33 -8.57 16.30
C THR A 28 -5.98 -7.34 15.65
N GLN A 29 -6.93 -7.56 14.75
CA GLN A 29 -7.69 -6.46 14.13
C GLN A 29 -8.30 -5.50 15.16
N GLN A 30 -8.94 -6.04 16.20
CA GLN A 30 -9.60 -5.23 17.22
C GLN A 30 -8.58 -4.37 17.98
N GLU A 31 -7.47 -4.97 18.41
CA GLU A 31 -6.39 -4.24 19.08
C GLU A 31 -5.80 -3.15 18.18
N PHE A 32 -5.59 -3.46 16.90
CA PHE A 32 -5.10 -2.50 15.90
C PHE A 32 -6.02 -1.28 15.79
N VAL A 33 -7.33 -1.49 15.63
CA VAL A 33 -8.33 -0.42 15.53
C VAL A 33 -8.32 0.46 16.78
N ASP A 34 -8.11 -0.13 17.95
CA ASP A 34 -8.12 0.58 19.23
C ASP A 34 -6.82 1.36 19.52
N THR A 35 -5.76 1.17 18.73
CA THR A 35 -4.47 1.86 18.96
C THR A 35 -4.50 3.36 18.68
N GLY A 36 -5.40 3.83 17.79
CA GLY A 36 -5.46 5.20 17.30
C GLY A 36 -4.24 5.62 16.47
N LEU A 37 -3.05 5.67 17.07
CA LEU A 37 -1.81 6.12 16.42
C LEU A 37 -1.34 5.14 15.33
N ASN A 38 -1.27 3.83 15.62
CA ASN A 38 -0.85 2.85 14.61
C ASN A 38 -1.89 2.75 13.49
N TYR A 39 -3.16 2.87 13.86
CA TYR A 39 -4.27 2.95 12.94
C TYR A 39 -4.10 4.11 11.96
N ASP A 40 -4.05 5.36 12.45
CA ASP A 40 -3.86 6.59 11.67
C ASP A 40 -2.61 6.54 10.78
N ALA A 41 -1.48 6.07 11.34
CA ALA A 41 -0.24 5.92 10.61
C ALA A 41 -0.33 4.88 9.49
N THR A 42 -1.06 3.78 9.71
CA THR A 42 -1.26 2.72 8.71
C THR A 42 -2.07 3.22 7.53
N ILE A 43 -3.18 3.93 7.77
CA ILE A 43 -4.01 4.49 6.69
C ILE A 43 -3.21 5.46 5.85
N TRP A 44 -2.45 6.33 6.51
CA TRP A 44 -1.60 7.28 5.81
C TRP A 44 -0.61 6.59 4.87
N ASN A 45 0.04 5.51 5.32
CA ASN A 45 0.94 4.74 4.45
C ASN A 45 0.17 4.03 3.32
N LEU A 46 -1.03 3.49 3.56
CA LEU A 46 -1.86 2.90 2.50
C LEU A 46 -2.27 3.93 1.43
N GLU A 47 -2.59 5.16 1.83
CA GLU A 47 -2.84 6.26 0.91
C GLU A 47 -1.59 6.62 0.08
N LEU A 48 -0.43 6.69 0.73
CA LEU A 48 0.84 6.98 0.05
C LEU A 48 1.23 5.88 -0.95
N ILE A 49 0.97 4.61 -0.65
CA ILE A 49 1.16 3.50 -1.60
C ILE A 49 0.32 3.73 -2.85
N GLY A 50 -0.97 4.03 -2.68
CA GLY A 50 -1.86 4.27 -3.82
C GLY A 50 -1.50 5.53 -4.59
N GLU A 51 -1.07 6.60 -3.92
CA GLU A 51 -0.57 7.82 -4.56
C GLU A 51 0.66 7.53 -5.41
N ALA A 52 1.69 6.90 -4.85
CA ALA A 52 2.90 6.53 -5.56
C ALA A 52 2.60 5.61 -6.76
N ALA A 53 1.65 4.68 -6.61
CA ALA A 53 1.18 3.83 -7.70
C ALA A 53 0.57 4.62 -8.89
N THR A 54 -0.03 5.81 -8.66
CA THR A 54 -0.55 6.64 -9.76
C THR A 54 0.55 7.24 -10.62
N HIS A 55 1.72 7.47 -10.03
CA HIS A 55 2.88 8.04 -10.73
C HIS A 55 3.61 6.99 -11.56
N ILE A 56 3.40 5.69 -11.34
CA ILE A 56 4.03 4.63 -12.14
C ILE A 56 3.51 4.64 -13.60
N PRO A 57 4.39 4.63 -14.63
CA PRO A 57 3.97 4.62 -16.03
C PRO A 57 3.10 3.42 -16.37
N ALA A 58 2.20 3.57 -17.34
CA ALA A 58 1.30 2.49 -17.77
C ALA A 58 2.10 1.27 -18.27
N GLU A 59 3.14 1.48 -19.07
CA GLU A 59 4.02 0.42 -19.59
C GLU A 59 4.66 -0.43 -18.49
N ILE A 60 5.07 0.17 -17.36
CA ILE A 60 5.64 -0.56 -16.22
C ILE A 60 4.55 -1.34 -15.49
N ARG A 61 3.37 -0.74 -15.29
CA ARG A 61 2.22 -1.45 -14.69
C ARG A 61 1.74 -2.62 -15.54
N GLU A 62 1.83 -2.49 -16.86
CA GLU A 62 1.52 -3.56 -17.82
C GLU A 62 2.58 -4.65 -17.88
N THR A 63 3.82 -4.34 -17.46
CA THR A 63 4.91 -5.32 -17.34
C THR A 63 4.76 -6.15 -16.07
N TYR A 64 4.44 -5.52 -14.94
CA TYR A 64 4.30 -6.17 -13.64
C TYR A 64 2.82 -6.36 -13.26
N LEU A 65 2.13 -7.24 -13.98
CA LEU A 65 0.68 -7.49 -13.81
C LEU A 65 0.31 -8.26 -12.53
N THR A 66 1.30 -8.85 -11.86
CA THR A 66 1.14 -9.51 -10.55
C THR A 66 0.74 -8.52 -9.46
N ILE A 67 1.18 -7.26 -9.57
CA ILE A 67 0.78 -6.19 -8.66
C ILE A 67 -0.60 -5.67 -9.08
N PRO A 68 -1.61 -5.68 -8.20
CA PRO A 68 -2.94 -5.17 -8.49
C PRO A 68 -2.98 -3.63 -8.42
N TRP A 69 -2.25 -2.94 -9.31
CA TRP A 69 -2.07 -1.48 -9.30
C TRP A 69 -3.37 -0.68 -9.16
N ARG A 70 -4.41 -1.10 -9.90
CA ARG A 70 -5.72 -0.43 -9.88
C ARG A 70 -6.41 -0.54 -8.53
N GLN A 71 -6.21 -1.64 -7.81
CA GLN A 71 -6.77 -1.84 -6.48
C GLN A 71 -6.14 -0.86 -5.50
N PHE A 72 -4.81 -0.76 -5.43
CA PHE A 72 -4.14 0.18 -4.52
C PHE A 72 -4.49 1.65 -4.81
N ILE A 73 -4.60 2.03 -6.09
CA ILE A 73 -5.06 3.38 -6.48
C ILE A 73 -6.52 3.60 -6.01
N ALA A 74 -7.39 2.59 -6.16
CA ALA A 74 -8.77 2.67 -5.70
C ALA A 74 -8.88 2.71 -4.17
N THR A 75 -8.03 1.97 -3.45
CA THR A 75 -7.94 2.00 -1.98
C THR A 75 -7.62 3.41 -1.49
N ARG A 76 -6.62 4.08 -2.08
CA ARG A 76 -6.31 5.49 -1.78
C ARG A 76 -7.51 6.41 -2.00
N ASN A 77 -8.26 6.24 -3.09
CA ASN A 77 -9.47 7.04 -3.33
C ASN A 77 -10.56 6.78 -2.28
N LYS A 78 -10.71 5.54 -1.79
CA LYS A 78 -11.67 5.22 -0.74
C LYS A 78 -11.27 5.79 0.63
N LEU A 79 -9.99 5.75 0.97
CA LEU A 79 -9.47 6.22 2.27
C LEU A 79 -9.53 7.77 2.38
N ILE A 80 -9.17 8.49 1.31
CA ILE A 80 -9.18 9.97 1.29
C ILE A 80 -10.60 10.55 1.45
N HIS A 81 -11.64 9.83 1.03
CA HIS A 81 -13.04 10.30 1.14
C HIS A 81 -13.64 10.13 2.55
N HIS A 82 -12.78 10.02 3.57
CA HIS A 82 -13.08 9.72 4.96
C HIS A 82 -13.58 8.28 5.14
N TYR A 83 -13.15 7.69 6.25
CA TYR A 83 -13.48 6.41 6.89
C TYR A 83 -14.83 5.71 6.62
N LEU A 84 -15.82 6.41 6.07
CA LEU A 84 -17.14 5.90 5.75
C LEU A 84 -17.18 4.88 4.59
N GLY A 85 -16.07 4.68 3.87
CA GLY A 85 -16.05 3.85 2.66
C GLY A 85 -15.44 2.44 2.80
N ILE A 86 -14.61 2.19 3.81
CA ILE A 86 -13.95 0.89 4.05
C ILE A 86 -14.22 0.50 5.50
N ASP A 87 -14.84 -0.67 5.69
CA ASP A 87 -14.98 -1.28 6.99
C ASP A 87 -13.65 -1.90 7.47
N ASN A 88 -13.54 -2.14 8.77
CA ASN A 88 -12.31 -2.65 9.39
C ASN A 88 -11.94 -4.05 8.90
N ASP A 89 -12.90 -4.88 8.44
CA ASP A 89 -12.62 -6.22 7.93
C ASP A 89 -11.91 -6.13 6.58
N THR A 90 -12.42 -5.27 5.70
CA THR A 90 -11.79 -4.96 4.42
C THR A 90 -10.41 -4.34 4.63
N LEU A 91 -10.26 -3.38 5.54
CA LEU A 91 -8.96 -2.76 5.84
C LEU A 91 -7.96 -3.80 6.34
N TRP A 92 -8.38 -4.67 7.25
CA TRP A 92 -7.51 -5.69 7.84
C TRP A 92 -7.08 -6.75 6.83
N SER A 93 -7.97 -7.17 5.92
CA SER A 93 -7.59 -8.07 4.83
C SER A 93 -6.56 -7.43 3.88
N ILE A 94 -6.72 -6.15 3.54
CA ILE A 94 -5.70 -5.44 2.74
C ILE A 94 -4.34 -5.46 3.47
N ILE A 95 -4.33 -5.18 4.77
CA ILE A 95 -3.10 -5.16 5.58
C ILE A 95 -2.44 -6.54 5.62
N GLN A 96 -3.19 -7.60 5.88
CA GLN A 96 -2.62 -8.93 6.09
C GLN A 96 -2.28 -9.65 4.78
N ASP A 97 -3.14 -9.52 3.78
CA ASP A 97 -3.07 -10.31 2.55
C ASP A 97 -2.36 -9.51 1.43
N ASP A 98 -2.89 -8.32 1.12
CA ASP A 98 -2.45 -7.57 -0.07
C ASP A 98 -1.09 -6.89 0.14
N ILE A 99 -0.82 -6.35 1.34
CA ILE A 99 0.44 -5.65 1.62
C ILE A 99 1.62 -6.61 1.66
N SER A 100 1.46 -7.79 2.25
CA SER A 100 2.50 -8.82 2.23
C SER A 100 2.85 -9.21 0.80
N ALA A 101 1.84 -9.48 -0.04
CA ALA A 101 2.07 -9.81 -1.44
C ALA A 101 2.70 -8.64 -2.23
N LEU A 102 2.32 -7.41 -1.92
CA LEU A 102 2.90 -6.22 -2.55
C LEU A 102 4.39 -6.08 -2.24
N VAL A 103 4.81 -6.31 -0.99
CA VAL A 103 6.23 -6.25 -0.61
C VAL A 103 7.07 -7.20 -1.47
N ASP A 104 6.66 -8.47 -1.56
CA ASP A 104 7.37 -9.49 -2.34
C ASP A 104 7.53 -9.10 -3.82
N GLU A 105 6.50 -8.51 -4.42
CA GLU A 105 6.55 -8.07 -5.81
C GLU A 105 7.40 -6.82 -6.00
N LEU A 106 7.31 -5.84 -5.09
CA LEU A 106 8.12 -4.62 -5.17
C LEU A 106 9.61 -4.92 -4.95
N GLU A 107 9.96 -5.85 -4.07
CA GLU A 107 11.35 -6.28 -3.86
C GLU A 107 11.97 -6.86 -5.15
N LYS A 108 11.20 -7.63 -5.93
CA LYS A 108 11.66 -8.15 -7.23
C LYS A 108 11.99 -7.00 -8.19
N ILE A 109 11.11 -6.00 -8.29
CA ILE A 109 11.31 -4.84 -9.18
C ILE A 109 12.50 -3.98 -8.76
N VAL A 110 12.76 -3.85 -7.44
CA VAL A 110 13.90 -3.08 -6.94
C VAL A 110 15.23 -3.78 -7.23
N ASN A 111 15.22 -5.11 -7.25
CA ASN A 111 16.40 -5.94 -7.48
C ASN A 111 16.66 -6.29 -8.96
N ASP A 112 15.70 -6.01 -9.85
CA ASP A 112 15.82 -6.05 -11.32
C ASP A 112 16.60 -4.86 -11.91
#